data_AF-A0A151JPM0-F1
#
_entry.id   AF-A0A151JPM0-F1
#
_cell.length_a   1.000
_cell.length_b   1.000
_cell.length_c   1.000
_cell.angle_alpha   90.00
_cell.angle_beta   90.00
_cell.angle_gamma   90.00
#
_symmetry.space_group_name_H-M   'P 1'
#
loop_
_entity.id
_entity.type
_entity.pdbx_description
1 polymer ?
#
loop_
_entity_poly.entity_id
_entity_poly.type
_entity_poly.pdbx_seq_one_letter_code
_entity_poly.pdbx_strand_id
1 'polypeptide(L)'
;MANYTPTKVVDILITFGECGRNYRLTARTYAERFPNRRHPTAQQIMNIERRSRNNRNRLHNNNDPRLLAVLAMIHQNPHISTRQVERELGIPQTMVHRLLRSVIYHSYHITLVQELSEDV
;
A
#
# COMPACT_ATOMS: atom_id res chain seq x y z
N MET A 1 17.43 -3.44 11.43
CA MET A 1 16.85 -4.81 11.30
C MET A 1 17.33 -5.41 9.99
N ALA A 2 17.54 -6.73 9.93
CA ALA A 2 18.00 -7.40 8.72
C ALA A 2 16.96 -7.34 7.60
N ASN A 3 17.37 -6.88 6.41
CA ASN A 3 16.54 -6.91 5.21
C ASN A 3 16.54 -8.34 4.64
N TYR A 4 15.60 -9.16 5.09
CA TYR A 4 15.30 -10.45 4.44
C TYR A 4 14.50 -10.20 3.16
N THR A 5 14.86 -10.89 2.07
CA THR A 5 14.07 -10.90 0.83
C THR A 5 12.68 -11.50 1.10
N PRO A 6 11.65 -11.15 0.30
CA PRO A 6 10.31 -11.72 0.47
C PRO A 6 10.29 -13.25 0.52
N THR A 7 11.11 -13.90 -0.31
CA THR A 7 11.29 -15.36 -0.32
C THR A 7 11.77 -15.91 1.03
N LYS A 8 12.83 -15.31 1.60
CA LYS A 8 13.35 -15.70 2.92
C LYS A 8 12.32 -15.45 4.02
N VAL A 9 11.52 -14.39 3.92
CA VAL A 9 10.44 -14.11 4.88
C VAL A 9 9.39 -15.22 4.85
N VAL A 10 9.01 -15.71 3.66
CA VAL A 10 8.06 -16.83 3.51
C VAL A 10 8.63 -18.09 4.15
N ASP A 11 9.88 -18.46 3.83
CA ASP A 11 10.52 -19.67 4.38
C ASP A 11 10.61 -19.62 5.92
N ILE A 12 10.92 -18.46 6.49
CA ILE A 12 10.92 -18.23 7.94
C ILE A 12 9.53 -18.44 8.53
N LEU A 13 8.48 -17.91 7.90
CA LEU A 13 7.10 -18.02 8.40
C LEU A 13 6.52 -19.43 8.26
N ILE A 14 6.89 -20.18 7.22
CA ILE A 14 6.53 -21.59 7.07
C ILE A 14 7.17 -22.39 8.20
N THR A 15 8.49 -22.25 8.39
CA THR A 15 9.22 -22.92 9.47
C THR A 15 8.63 -22.56 10.84
N PHE A 16 8.25 -21.29 11.04
CA PHE A 16 7.59 -20.83 12.26
C PHE A 16 6.25 -21.53 12.53
N GLY A 17 5.47 -21.78 11.48
CA GLY A 17 4.22 -22.55 11.57
C GLY A 17 4.46 -24.00 11.96
N GLU A 18 5.43 -24.66 11.34
CA GLU A 18 5.83 -26.05 11.65
C GLU A 18 6.33 -26.20 13.08
N CYS A 19 7.07 -25.21 13.59
CA CYS A 19 7.57 -25.19 14.96
C CYS A 19 6.51 -24.79 16.01
N GLY A 20 5.21 -24.86 15.67
CA GLY A 20 4.13 -24.56 16.60
C GLY A 20 4.16 -23.13 17.13
N ARG A 21 4.66 -22.17 16.33
CA ARG A 21 4.84 -20.76 16.70
C ARG A 21 5.86 -20.50 17.81
N ASN A 22 6.81 -21.41 18.03
CA ASN A 22 7.91 -21.20 18.95
C ASN A 22 9.10 -20.50 18.27
N TYR A 23 9.37 -19.24 18.61
CA TYR A 23 10.42 -18.43 17.97
C TYR A 23 11.83 -18.99 18.13
N ARG A 24 12.17 -19.58 19.28
CA ARG A 24 13.53 -20.09 19.54
C ARG A 24 13.76 -21.39 18.79
N LEU A 25 12.76 -22.28 18.80
CA LEU A 25 12.78 -23.51 18.01
C LEU A 25 12.88 -23.17 16.52
N THR A 26 12.07 -22.22 16.04
CA THR A 26 12.11 -21.76 14.65
C THR A 26 13.49 -21.27 14.23
N ALA A 27 14.16 -20.46 15.06
CA ALA A 27 15.50 -19.96 14.73
C ALA A 27 16.51 -21.10 14.55
N ARG A 28 16.43 -22.13 15.40
CA ARG A 28 17.29 -23.33 15.31
C ARG A 28 16.95 -24.15 14.06
N THR A 29 15.69 -24.54 13.89
CA THR A 29 15.23 -25.36 12.76
C THR A 29 15.46 -24.67 11.41
N TYR A 30 15.31 -23.34 11.35
CA TYR A 30 15.61 -22.57 10.14
C TYR A 30 17.11 -22.56 9.82
N ALA A 31 17.98 -22.49 10.84
CA ALA A 31 19.42 -22.57 10.65
C ALA A 31 19.86 -23.96 10.17
N GLU A 32 19.25 -25.02 10.71
CA GLU A 32 19.48 -26.41 10.29
C GLU A 32 19.02 -26.65 8.84
N ARG A 33 17.84 -26.17 8.44
CA ARG A 33 17.34 -26.31 7.05
C ARG A 33 18.12 -25.51 6.03
N PHE A 34 18.65 -24.35 6.41
CA PHE A 34 19.27 -23.41 5.48
C PHE A 34 20.66 -22.95 5.96
N PRO A 35 21.66 -23.85 6.00
CA PRO A 35 22.98 -23.58 6.60
C PRO A 35 23.74 -22.44 5.90
N ASN A 36 23.55 -22.29 4.59
CA ASN A 36 24.23 -21.26 3.78
C ASN A 36 23.51 -19.90 3.76
N ARG A 37 22.48 -19.72 4.60
CA ARG A 37 21.70 -18.47 4.65
C ARG A 37 21.94 -17.73 5.94
N ARG A 38 21.69 -16.41 5.91
CA ARG A 38 21.63 -15.61 7.14
C ARG A 38 20.51 -16.14 8.05
N HIS A 39 20.84 -16.42 9.30
CA HIS A 39 19.90 -16.95 10.29
C HIS A 39 19.25 -15.81 11.11
N PRO A 40 17.92 -15.76 11.20
CA PRO A 40 17.24 -14.79 12.03
C PRO A 40 17.31 -15.18 13.50
N THR A 41 17.42 -14.17 14.37
CA THR A 41 17.22 -14.37 15.82
C THR A 41 15.73 -14.48 16.13
N ALA A 42 15.37 -15.06 17.28
CA ALA A 42 13.98 -15.15 17.74
C ALA A 42 13.26 -13.79 17.72
N GLN A 43 13.95 -12.72 18.13
CA GLN A 43 13.42 -11.34 18.08
C GLN A 43 13.12 -10.88 16.65
N GLN A 44 14.00 -11.23 15.70
CA GLN A 44 13.79 -10.89 14.29
C GLN A 44 12.59 -11.64 13.71
N ILE A 45 12.40 -12.92 14.08
CA ILE A 45 11.24 -13.73 13.65
C ILE A 45 9.95 -13.11 14.20
N MET A 46 9.91 -12.72 15.47
CA MET A 46 8.75 -12.04 16.06
C MET A 46 8.41 -10.74 15.33
N ASN A 47 9.41 -9.91 15.03
CA ASN A 47 9.19 -8.68 14.28
C ASN A 47 8.71 -8.94 12.84
N ILE A 48 9.23 -9.99 12.18
CA ILE A 48 8.79 -10.41 10.85
C ILE A 48 7.32 -10.85 10.89
N GLU A 49 6.94 -11.69 11.86
CA GLU A 49 5.57 -12.15 12.04
C GLU A 49 4.60 -10.98 12.28
N ARG A 50 4.94 -10.10 13.23
CA ARG A 50 4.12 -8.91 13.55
C ARG A 50 3.94 -8.01 12.32
N ARG A 51 5.02 -7.75 11.58
CA ARG A 51 4.95 -6.96 10.34
C ARG A 51 4.10 -7.65 9.28
N SER A 52 4.24 -8.96 9.10
CA SER A 52 3.47 -9.71 8.09
C SER A 52 1.97 -9.74 8.41
N ARG A 53 1.59 -9.83 9.69
CA ARG A 53 0.19 -9.67 10.11
C ARG A 53 -0.32 -8.24 9.90
N ASN A 54 0.51 -7.24 10.23
CA ASN A 54 0.14 -5.83 10.16
C ASN A 54 0.22 -5.24 8.74
N ASN A 55 0.82 -5.95 7.77
CA ASN A 55 0.88 -5.52 6.37
C ASN A 55 -0.49 -5.49 5.68
N ARG A 56 -1.57 -5.90 6.38
CA ARG A 56 -2.96 -5.62 5.99
C ARG A 56 -3.25 -4.11 5.88
N ASN A 57 -2.47 -3.25 6.53
CA ASN A 57 -2.68 -1.79 6.52
C ASN A 57 -2.10 -1.07 5.29
N ARG A 58 -1.57 -1.80 4.29
CA ARG A 58 -1.20 -1.22 2.98
C ARG A 58 -2.33 -1.22 1.98
N LEU A 59 -3.40 -2.00 2.21
CA LEU A 59 -4.69 -1.55 1.72
C LEU A 59 -4.94 -0.28 2.51
N HIS A 60 -4.76 0.87 1.86
CA HIS A 60 -5.34 2.10 2.36
C HIS A 60 -6.76 1.77 2.81
N ASN A 61 -7.17 2.33 3.94
CA ASN A 61 -8.54 2.25 4.38
C ASN A 61 -9.42 2.84 3.26
N ASN A 62 -9.85 2.00 2.31
CA ASN A 62 -10.65 2.40 1.15
C ASN A 62 -12.05 2.84 1.60
N ASN A 63 -12.36 2.67 2.90
CA ASN A 63 -13.57 3.16 3.56
C ASN A 63 -13.40 4.58 4.14
N ASP A 64 -12.39 5.35 3.75
CA ASP A 64 -12.38 6.78 4.08
C ASP A 64 -13.54 7.47 3.33
N PRO A 65 -14.59 7.95 4.01
CA PRO A 65 -15.71 8.62 3.35
C PRO A 65 -15.26 9.86 2.57
N ARG A 66 -14.13 10.46 2.95
CA ARG A 66 -13.52 11.59 2.24
C ARG A 66 -13.01 11.18 0.86
N LEU A 67 -12.45 9.97 0.73
CA LEU A 67 -12.01 9.44 -0.55
C LEU A 67 -13.18 9.28 -1.51
N LEU A 68 -14.30 8.73 -1.02
CA LEU A 68 -15.52 8.58 -1.81
C LEU A 68 -16.08 9.92 -2.27
N ALA A 69 -16.13 10.91 -1.38
CA ALA A 69 -16.60 12.26 -1.72
C ALA A 69 -15.70 12.92 -2.78
N VAL A 70 -14.38 12.84 -2.61
CA VAL A 70 -13.40 13.37 -3.58
C VAL A 70 -13.54 12.69 -4.94
N LEU A 71 -13.66 11.36 -4.97
CA LEU A 71 -13.84 10.61 -6.21
C LEU A 71 -15.18 10.92 -6.89
N ALA A 72 -16.26 11.04 -6.13
CA ALA A 72 -17.58 11.38 -6.66
C ALA A 72 -17.59 12.78 -7.31
N MET A 73 -16.92 13.76 -6.71
CA MET A 73 -16.80 15.10 -7.29
C MET A 73 -15.96 15.11 -8.57
N ILE A 74 -14.82 14.43 -8.57
CA ILE A 74 -13.96 14.35 -9.77
C ILE A 74 -14.67 13.57 -10.89
N HIS A 75 -15.47 12.57 -10.55
CA HIS A 75 -16.27 11.84 -11.53
C HIS A 75 -17.35 12.72 -12.16
N GLN A 76 -17.97 13.62 -11.39
CA GLN A 76 -18.94 14.60 -11.91
C GLN A 76 -18.29 15.67 -12.79
N ASN A 77 -17.09 16.11 -12.45
CA ASN A 77 -16.33 17.07 -13.26
C ASN A 77 -14.84 16.72 -13.25
N PRO A 78 -14.33 16.03 -14.29
CA PRO A 78 -12.91 15.67 -14.38
C PRO A 78 -11.95 16.86 -14.41
N HIS A 79 -12.43 18.05 -14.79
CA HIS A 79 -11.64 19.28 -14.88
C HIS A 79 -11.58 20.05 -13.54
N ILE A 80 -12.18 19.52 -12.48
CA ILE A 80 -12.19 20.19 -11.17
C ILE A 80 -10.77 20.29 -10.59
N SER A 81 -10.40 21.50 -10.15
CA SER A 81 -9.11 21.70 -9.50
C SER A 81 -9.14 21.15 -8.07
N THR A 82 -8.02 20.63 -7.57
CA THR A 82 -7.91 20.17 -6.17
C THR A 82 -8.17 21.28 -5.15
N ARG A 83 -7.94 22.55 -5.51
CA ARG A 83 -8.29 23.72 -4.68
C ARG A 83 -9.80 23.91 -4.56
N GLN A 84 -10.53 23.65 -5.65
CA GLN A 84 -11.98 23.69 -5.62
C GLN A 84 -12.55 22.53 -4.78
N VAL A 85 -11.95 21.35 -4.87
CA VAL A 85 -12.28 20.21 -4.00
C VAL A 85 -12.09 20.57 -2.52
N GLU A 86 -11.00 21.25 -2.18
CA GLU A 86 -10.77 21.76 -0.82
C GLU A 86 -11.86 22.73 -0.36
N ARG A 87 -12.24 23.69 -1.21
CA ARG A 87 -13.29 24.68 -0.89
C ARG A 87 -14.65 24.03 -0.68
N GLU A 88 -14.98 22.98 -1.45
CA GLU A 88 -16.29 22.33 -1.39
C GLU A 88 -16.38 21.28 -0.27
N LEU A 89 -15.31 20.52 -0.02
CA LEU A 89 -15.32 19.43 0.98
C LEU A 89 -14.64 19.80 2.30
N GLY A 90 -13.97 20.95 2.40
CA GLY A 90 -13.16 21.34 3.56
C GLY A 90 -11.94 20.43 3.79
N ILE A 91 -11.54 19.65 2.79
CA ILE A 91 -10.40 18.73 2.86
C ILE A 91 -9.16 19.47 2.36
N PRO A 92 -8.06 19.55 3.14
CA PRO A 92 -6.85 20.23 2.70
C PRO A 92 -6.35 19.71 1.34
N GLN A 93 -5.91 20.60 0.45
CA GLN A 93 -5.44 20.22 -0.90
C GLN A 93 -4.40 19.09 -0.87
N THR A 94 -3.47 19.12 0.09
CA THR A 94 -2.43 18.09 0.27
C THR A 94 -3.03 16.71 0.59
N MET A 95 -4.13 16.66 1.33
CA MET A 95 -4.86 15.43 1.62
C MET A 95 -5.57 14.91 0.37
N VAL A 96 -6.21 15.78 -0.42
CA VAL A 96 -6.83 15.42 -1.70
C VAL A 96 -5.80 14.74 -2.62
N HIS A 97 -4.60 15.31 -2.76
CA HIS A 97 -3.53 14.68 -3.54
C HIS A 97 -3.09 13.31 -3.00
N ARG A 98 -3.01 13.16 -1.66
CA ARG A 98 -2.66 11.87 -1.04
C ARG A 98 -3.75 10.81 -1.27
N LEU A 99 -5.02 11.20 -1.19
CA LEU A 99 -6.17 10.34 -1.47
C LEU A 99 -6.19 9.89 -2.94
N LEU A 100 -5.93 10.78 -3.90
CA LEU A 100 -5.88 10.38 -5.31
C LEU A 100 -4.70 9.44 -5.62
N ARG A 101 -3.54 9.67 -5.00
CA ARG A 101 -2.39 8.77 -5.12
C ARG A 101 -2.64 7.39 -4.50
N SER A 102 -3.45 7.29 -3.44
CA SER A 102 -3.70 6.00 -2.79
C SER A 102 -4.50 5.04 -3.66
N VAL A 103 -5.38 5.56 -4.51
CA VAL A 103 -6.18 4.80 -5.49
C VAL A 103 -5.59 4.80 -6.90
N ILE A 104 -4.39 5.35 -7.09
CA ILE A 104 -3.71 5.42 -8.39
C ILE A 104 -4.55 6.24 -9.40
N TYR A 105 -5.33 7.21 -8.93
CA TYR A 105 -6.09 8.12 -9.79
C TYR A 105 -5.15 9.20 -10.34
N HIS A 106 -5.00 9.22 -11.66
CA HIS A 106 -4.19 10.20 -12.36
C HIS A 106 -5.12 11.28 -12.92
N SER A 107 -5.06 12.49 -12.36
CA SER A 107 -5.80 13.63 -12.90
C SER A 107 -5.18 14.04 -14.23
N TYR A 108 -5.92 13.93 -15.33
CA TYR A 108 -5.51 14.40 -16.65
C TYR A 108 -6.26 15.69 -16.98
N HIS A 109 -5.58 16.68 -17.57
CA HIS A 109 -6.22 17.87 -18.12
C HIS A 109 -6.37 17.67 -19.62
N ILE A 110 -7.56 17.30 -20.09
CA ILE A 110 -7.84 17.17 -21.53
C ILE A 110 -7.75 18.58 -22.13
N THR A 111 -6.81 18.76 -23.06
CA THR A 111 -6.69 19.97 -23.87
C THR A 111 -7.20 19.62 -25.27
N LEU A 112 -8.27 20.30 -25.69
CA LEU A 112 -8.80 20.12 -27.05
C LEU A 112 -7.95 21.01 -27.96
N VAL A 113 -7.10 20.40 -28.78
CA VAL A 113 -6.14 21.10 -29.66
C VAL A 113 -6.71 21.29 -31.08
N GLN A 114 -7.78 20.57 -31.40
CA GLN A 114 -8.38 20.58 -32.74
C GLN A 114 -9.89 20.40 -32.62
N GLU A 115 -10.64 21.35 -33.15
CA GLU A 115 -12.09 21.28 -33.29
C GLU A 115 -12.42 20.91 -34.74
N LEU A 116 -13.32 19.95 -34.93
CA LEU A 116 -13.85 19.63 -36.26
C LEU A 116 -14.94 20.66 -36.56
N SER A 117 -14.67 21.62 -37.44
CA SER A 117 -15.72 22.46 -38.01
C SER A 117 -16.41 21.70 -39.14
N GLU A 118 -17.74 21.73 -39.19
CA GLU A 118 -18.46 21.31 -40.39
C GLU A 118 -18.15 22.30 -41.51
N ASP A 119 -17.64 21.79 -42.63
CA ASP A 119 -17.40 22.61 -43.83
C ASP A 119 -18.75 23.12 -44.34
N VAL A 120 -18.92 24.45 -44.33
CA VAL A 120 -20.12 25.18 -44.80
C VAL A 120 -20.19 25.18 -46.32
#